data_AF-A0A1I7FCF3-F1
#
_entry.id   AF-A0A1I7FCF3-F1
#
_cell.length_a   1.000
_cell.length_b   1.000
_cell.length_c   1.000
_cell.angle_alpha   90.00
_cell.angle_beta   90.00
_cell.angle_gamma   90.00
#
_symmetry.space_group_name_H-M   'P 1'
#
loop_
_entity.id
_entity.type
_entity.pdbx_description
1 polymer ?
#
loop_
_entity_poly.entity_id
_entity_poly.type
_entity_poly.pdbx_seq_one_letter_code
_entity_poly.pdbx_strand_id
1 'polypeptide(L)'
;MAIGKNWMEQLADEFGRMYGKAQGRKIQNTVMPGIMADFRRELDRSLPGTLCQQRYTMEEGGAALTMEGYRETAGGVPVRIVTAVTMNGRRIPLTDIMTGEAGLRI
;
A
#
# COMPACT_ATOMS: atom_id res chain seq x y z
N MET A 1 1.00 -21.15 11.32
CA MET A 1 0.71 -19.70 11.27
C MET A 1 0.04 -19.41 9.95
N ALA A 2 -1.21 -18.96 9.96
CA ALA A 2 -1.88 -18.53 8.73
C ALA A 2 -1.10 -17.32 8.20
N ILE A 3 -0.35 -17.52 7.11
CA ILE A 3 0.22 -16.43 6.33
C ILE A 3 -1.01 -15.68 5.81
N GLY A 4 -1.41 -14.62 6.50
CA GLY A 4 -2.56 -13.81 6.13
C GLY A 4 -2.36 -13.41 4.67
N LYS A 5 -3.39 -13.62 3.84
CA LYS A 5 -3.35 -13.28 2.40
C LYS A 5 -2.59 -11.97 2.21
N ASN A 6 -1.54 -12.00 1.39
CA ASN A 6 -0.77 -10.82 1.03
C ASN A 6 -1.77 -9.73 0.62
N TRP A 7 -1.69 -8.55 1.24
CA TRP A 7 -2.66 -7.48 1.02
C TRP A 7 -2.76 -7.09 -0.47
N MET A 8 -1.69 -7.30 -1.24
CA MET A 8 -1.67 -7.16 -2.69
C MET A 8 -2.60 -8.15 -3.41
N GLU A 9 -2.71 -9.39 -2.91
CA GLU A 9 -3.67 -10.37 -3.42
C GLU A 9 -5.10 -9.99 -3.06
N GLN A 10 -5.33 -9.48 -1.85
CA GLN A 10 -6.66 -8.97 -1.47
C GLN A 10 -7.06 -7.79 -2.36
N LEU A 11 -6.12 -6.89 -2.64
CA LEU A 11 -6.32 -5.78 -3.55
C LEU A 11 -6.62 -6.26 -4.98
N ALA A 12 -5.87 -7.24 -5.48
CA ALA A 12 -6.08 -7.82 -6.81
C ALA A 12 -7.42 -8.55 -6.91
N ASP A 13 -7.85 -9.23 -5.84
CA ASP A 13 -9.17 -9.86 -5.74
C ASP A 13 -10.28 -8.79 -5.83
N GLU A 14 -10.15 -7.67 -5.12
CA GLU A 14 -11.14 -6.59 -5.17
C GLU A 14 -11.15 -5.87 -6.54
N PHE A 15 -9.98 -5.57 -7.12
CA PHE A 15 -9.92 -5.08 -8.50
C PHE A 15 -10.48 -6.10 -9.49
N GLY A 16 -10.26 -7.40 -9.25
CA GLY A 16 -10.78 -8.50 -10.04
C GLY A 16 -12.29 -8.64 -9.96
N ARG A 17 -12.93 -8.25 -8.84
CA ARG A 17 -14.39 -8.18 -8.72
C ARG A 17 -14.98 -7.02 -9.50
N MET A 18 -14.28 -5.89 -9.55
CA MET A 18 -14.77 -4.69 -10.24
C MET A 18 -14.58 -4.74 -11.76
N TYR A 19 -13.38 -5.16 -12.20
CA TYR A 19 -12.96 -5.06 -13.60
C TYR A 19 -12.72 -6.43 -14.26
N GLY A 20 -12.97 -7.52 -13.53
CA GLY A 20 -12.66 -8.88 -13.96
C GLY A 20 -11.25 -9.32 -13.55
N LYS A 21 -11.09 -10.63 -13.28
CA LYS A 21 -9.85 -11.22 -12.73
C LYS A 21 -8.58 -10.88 -13.54
N ALA A 22 -8.70 -10.83 -14.87
CA ALA A 22 -7.57 -10.49 -15.74
C ALA A 22 -7.10 -9.04 -15.55
N GLN A 23 -8.04 -8.10 -15.47
CA GLN A 23 -7.74 -6.69 -15.24
C GLN A 23 -7.23 -6.46 -13.80
N GLY A 24 -7.80 -7.15 -12.80
CA GLY A 24 -7.30 -7.09 -11.42
C GLY A 24 -5.84 -7.51 -11.28
N ARG A 25 -5.43 -8.61 -11.94
CA ARG A 25 -4.03 -9.02 -12.01
C ARG A 25 -3.16 -8.03 -12.80
N LYS A 26 -3.68 -7.46 -13.88
CA LYS A 26 -2.96 -6.42 -14.64
C LYS A 26 -2.67 -5.21 -13.75
N ILE A 27 -3.68 -4.68 -13.07
CA ILE A 27 -3.55 -3.55 -12.13
C ILE A 27 -2.52 -3.86 -11.04
N GLN A 28 -2.59 -5.05 -10.44
CA GLN A 28 -1.62 -5.51 -9.43
C GLN A 28 -0.18 -5.50 -9.95
N ASN A 29 0.05 -5.91 -11.21
CA ASN A 29 1.39 -6.07 -11.75
C ASN A 29 1.94 -4.81 -12.44
N THR A 30 1.08 -3.92 -12.93
CA THR A 30 1.51 -2.77 -13.74
C THR A 30 1.29 -1.43 -13.05
N VAL A 31 0.16 -1.25 -12.36
CA VAL A 31 -0.22 0.04 -11.78
C VAL A 31 0.23 0.14 -10.33
N MET A 32 0.00 -0.91 -9.54
CA MET A 32 0.33 -0.92 -8.12
C MET A 32 1.81 -0.68 -7.79
N PRO A 33 2.80 -1.20 -8.55
CA PRO A 33 4.20 -0.87 -8.29
C PRO A 33 4.49 0.62 -8.45
N GLY A 34 3.86 1.28 -9.43
CA GLY A 34 3.97 2.72 -9.63
C GLY A 34 3.36 3.51 -8.47
N ILE A 35 2.17 3.13 -8.03
CA ILE A 35 1.51 3.72 -6.85
C ILE A 35 2.36 3.54 -5.59
N MET A 36 2.93 2.35 -5.37
CA MET A 36 3.83 2.09 -4.23
C MET A 36 5.07 2.97 -4.27
N ALA A 37 5.70 3.09 -5.45
CA ALA A 37 6.90 3.89 -5.61
C ALA A 37 6.62 5.38 -5.37
N ASP A 38 5.48 5.87 -5.82
CA ASP A 38 5.03 7.23 -5.58
C ASP A 38 4.74 7.48 -4.09
N PHE A 39 3.93 6.63 -3.46
CA PHE A 39 3.63 6.74 -2.03
C PHE A 39 4.88 6.65 -1.16
N ARG A 40 5.85 5.82 -1.54
CA ARG A 40 7.15 5.74 -0.88
C ARG A 40 7.92 7.07 -0.93
N ARG A 41 7.92 7.75 -2.08
CA ARG A 41 8.55 9.07 -2.22
C ARG A 41 7.84 10.11 -1.35
N GLU A 42 6.53 10.01 -1.23
CA GLU A 42 5.75 10.92 -0.39
C GLU A 42 6.06 10.69 1.10
N LEU A 43 6.13 9.43 1.54
CA LEU A 43 6.57 9.09 2.89
C LEU A 43 7.98 9.61 3.20
N ASP A 44 8.87 9.63 2.22
CA ASP A 44 10.22 10.18 2.38
C ASP A 44 10.26 11.69 2.59
N ARG A 45 9.30 12.41 2.01
CA ARG A 45 9.11 13.84 2.17
C ARG A 45 8.34 14.18 3.45
N SER A 46 7.54 13.25 3.95
CA SER A 46 6.77 13.41 5.17
C SER A 46 7.66 13.48 6.42
N LEU A 47 7.19 14.22 7.42
CA LEU A 47 7.84 14.29 8.72
C LEU A 47 7.72 12.93 9.44
N PRO A 48 8.79 12.46 10.11
CA PRO A 48 8.70 11.26 10.94
C PRO A 48 7.58 11.36 11.98
N GLY A 49 6.85 10.27 12.20
CA GLY A 49 5.71 10.18 13.11
C GLY A 49 4.43 10.85 12.59
N THR A 50 4.44 11.45 11.39
CA THR A 50 3.24 12.08 10.81
C THR A 50 2.54 11.11 9.86
N LEU A 51 1.21 11.04 9.99
CA LEU A 51 0.36 10.28 9.07
C LEU A 51 0.40 10.93 7.68
N CYS A 52 0.94 10.21 6.72
CA CYS A 52 0.88 10.49 5.29
C CYS A 52 -0.30 9.73 4.68
N GLN A 53 -1.17 10.46 3.99
CA GLN A 53 -2.31 9.88 3.30
C GLN A 53 -2.32 10.35 1.85
N GLN A 54 -2.36 9.41 0.90
CA GLN A 54 -2.40 9.74 -0.52
C GLN A 54 -3.53 9.00 -1.23
N ARG A 55 -4.29 9.75 -2.05
CA ARG A 55 -5.39 9.20 -2.83
C ARG A 55 -5.00 9.08 -4.30
N TYR A 56 -5.20 7.90 -4.87
CA TYR A 56 -4.99 7.55 -6.26
C TYR A 56 -6.35 7.19 -6.87
N THR A 57 -6.72 7.86 -7.96
CA THR A 57 -7.98 7.60 -8.66
C THR A 57 -7.66 6.95 -10.00
N MET A 58 -8.32 5.84 -10.31
CA MET A 58 -8.14 5.15 -11.59
C MET A 58 -9.20 5.62 -12.59
N GLU A 59 -8.74 6.05 -13.77
CA GLU A 59 -9.60 6.59 -14.84
C GLU A 59 -10.52 5.52 -15.46
N GLU A 60 -10.06 4.26 -15.56
CA GLU A 60 -10.79 3.18 -16.26
C GLU A 60 -12.01 2.61 -15.52
N GLY A 61 -12.49 3.26 -14.45
CA GLY A 61 -13.83 2.95 -13.91
C GLY A 61 -14.01 3.19 -12.42
N GLY A 62 -13.52 4.32 -11.92
CA GLY A 62 -14.00 4.90 -10.66
C GLY A 62 -13.42 4.30 -9.37
N ALA A 63 -12.45 3.39 -9.44
CA ALA A 63 -11.75 2.95 -8.23
C ALA A 63 -10.92 4.10 -7.64
N ALA A 64 -11.18 4.43 -6.38
CA ALA A 64 -10.35 5.31 -5.59
C ALA A 64 -9.60 4.47 -4.54
N LEU A 65 -8.27 4.51 -4.63
CA LEU A 65 -7.36 3.90 -3.68
C LEU A 65 -6.83 5.00 -2.75
N THR A 66 -6.93 4.82 -1.45
CA THR A 66 -6.31 5.69 -0.46
C THR A 66 -5.28 4.90 0.30
N MET A 67 -4.05 5.37 0.32
CA MET A 67 -2.96 4.78 1.07
C MET A 67 -2.68 5.62 2.31
N GLU A 68 -2.50 4.93 3.42
CA GLU A 68 -2.15 5.53 4.70
C GLU A 68 -0.85 4.92 5.20
N GLY A 69 0.03 5.75 5.72
CA GLY A 69 1.30 5.30 6.27
C GLY A 69 2.00 6.42 6.98
N TYR A 70 3.12 6.11 7.59
CA TYR A 70 3.98 7.10 8.22
C TYR A 70 5.43 6.65 8.10
N ARG A 71 6.34 7.61 8.25
CA ARG A 71 7.76 7.33 8.38
C ARG A 71 8.14 7.33 9.85
N GLU A 72 8.96 6.38 10.27
CA GLU A 72 9.54 6.34 11.60
C GLU A 72 11.06 6.29 11.51
N THR A 73 11.72 6.45 12.65
CA THR A 73 13.16 6.23 12.78
C THR A 73 13.38 5.17 13.85
N ALA A 74 13.73 3.96 13.41
CA ALA A 74 14.07 2.85 14.29
C ALA A 74 15.59 2.67 14.28
N GLY A 75 16.24 2.84 15.43
CA GLY A 75 17.70 2.69 15.54
C GLY A 75 18.51 3.64 14.64
N GLY A 76 17.99 4.84 14.36
CA GLY A 76 18.63 5.81 13.46
C GLY A 76 18.36 5.58 11.96
N VAL A 77 17.61 4.52 11.60
CA VAL A 77 17.26 4.20 10.21
C VAL A 77 15.83 4.63 9.91
N PRO A 78 15.58 5.33 8.78
CA PRO A 78 14.23 5.68 8.37
C PRO A 78 13.45 4.44 7.89
N VAL A 79 12.43 4.07 8.65
CA VAL A 79 11.48 3.00 8.32
C VAL A 79 10.21 3.62 7.75
N ARG A 80 9.60 2.96 6.77
CA ARG A 80 8.37 3.39 6.13
C ARG A 80 7.30 2.37 6.44
N ILE A 81 6.20 2.80 7.03
CA ILE A 81 5.17 1.91 7.50
C ILE A 81 3.90 2.29 6.76
N VAL A 82 3.46 1.44 5.84
CA VAL A 82 2.11 1.57 5.27
C VAL A 82 1.18 0.82 6.20
N THR A 83 0.14 1.49 6.69
CA THR A 83 -0.74 0.97 7.74
C THR A 83 -2.07 0.49 7.18
N ALA A 84 -2.53 1.10 6.08
CA ALA A 84 -3.77 0.70 5.43
C ALA A 84 -3.82 1.11 3.98
N VAL A 85 -4.59 0.34 3.23
CA VAL A 85 -5.00 0.67 1.88
C VAL A 85 -6.52 0.59 1.82
N THR A 86 -7.18 1.71 1.55
CA THR A 86 -8.63 1.77 1.42
C THR A 86 -9.00 1.84 -0.06
N MET A 87 -9.80 0.91 -0.55
CA MET A 87 -10.31 0.93 -1.92
C MET A 87 -11.83 1.11 -1.90
N ASN A 88 -12.33 2.18 -2.53
CA ASN A 88 -13.77 2.50 -2.58
C ASN A 88 -14.48 2.46 -1.21
N GLY A 89 -13.80 2.95 -0.16
CA GLY A 89 -14.31 2.97 1.21
C GLY A 89 -14.09 1.67 2.00
N ARG A 90 -13.58 0.60 1.38
CA ARG A 90 -13.21 -0.64 2.06
C ARG A 90 -11.75 -0.61 2.49
N ARG A 91 -11.50 -0.56 3.80
CA ARG A 91 -10.16 -0.61 4.38
C ARG A 91 -9.61 -2.03 4.31
N ILE A 92 -8.47 -2.20 3.65
CA ILE A 92 -7.66 -3.42 3.62
C ILE A 92 -6.48 -3.17 4.57
N PRO A 93 -6.50 -3.76 5.77
CA PRO A 93 -5.40 -3.62 6.72
C PRO A 93 -4.15 -4.27 6.15
N LEU A 94 -3.03 -3.56 6.22
CA LEU A 94 -1.74 -4.10 5.84
C LEU A 94 -1.15 -4.81 7.05
N THR A 95 -1.13 -6.15 6.99
CA THR A 95 -0.44 -6.96 8.01
C THR A 95 1.07 -7.03 7.79
N ASP A 96 1.58 -6.40 6.72
CA ASP A 96 2.99 -6.40 6.35
C ASP A 96 3.55 -4.97 6.46
N ILE A 97 4.43 -4.75 7.44
CA ILE A 97 5.21 -3.53 7.54
C ILE A 97 6.20 -3.57 6.37
N MET A 98 6.15 -2.57 5.47
CA MET A 98 7.19 -2.40 4.45
C MET A 98 8.49 -1.92 5.12
N THR A 99 9.13 -2.77 5.92
CA THR A 99 10.48 -2.51 6.42
C THR A 99 11.40 -2.40 5.21
N GLY A 100 11.66 -1.18 4.76
CA GLY A 100 12.78 -0.91 3.88
C GLY A 100 14.01 -1.49 4.55
N GLU A 101 14.70 -2.39 3.87
CA GLU A 101 15.82 -3.18 4.40
C GLU A 101 16.65 -2.43 5.45
N ALA A 102 16.34 -2.72 6.70
CA ALA A 102 17.30 -2.82 7.77
C ALA A 102 16.75 -3.93 8.63
N GLY A 103 17.42 -5.09 8.59
CA GLY A 103 17.09 -6.22 9.43
C GLY A 103 17.24 -5.86 10.90
N LEU A 104 16.20 -5.28 11.50
CA LEU A 104 16.00 -5.31 12.93
C LEU A 104 14.88 -6.30 13.22
N ARG A 105 15.30 -7.55 13.42
CA ARG A 105 14.59 -8.45 14.31
C ARG A 105 14.70 -7.83 15.71
N ILE A 106 13.59 -7.38 16.26
CA ILE A 106 13.37 -7.40 17.71
C ILE A 106 12.64 -8.70 18.05
#